data_AF-A0A836RRZ8-F1
#
_entry.id   AF-A0A836RRZ8-F1
#
_cell.length_a   1.000
_cell.length_b   1.000
_cell.length_c   1.000
_cell.angle_alpha   90.00
_cell.angle_beta   90.00
_cell.angle_gamma   90.00
#
_symmetry.space_group_name_H-M   'P 1'
#
loop_
_entity.id
_entity.type
_entity.pdbx_description
1 polymer ?
#
loop_
_entity_poly.entity_id
_entity_poly.type
_entity_poly.pdbx_seq_one_letter_code
_entity_poly.pdbx_strand_id
1 'polypeptide(L)'
;MAYWRILSPEAVTVWPNIICPTSSEMYDLAIEKFTEALNHTDYEGFANWPDITSKEMAERLTHSMIARCYLYKGDAANALTHAQSGLVEGDDPFMSLYSAITNNVWYYQANERHQYLVDDRFADYITADPDEANRILIYPVGADTSWWQQAFYLSLDAPINCMTWQENELMLAELKLTSDNAAALAHVNKVRASHGLAPLATLDEATLIAERDKELMTTGARLPDERRFDIWHLGPDTWKYLPITQSEINGNPNLDIGPE
;
A
#
# COMPACT_ATOMS: atom_id res chain seq x y z
N MET A 1 4.28 34.41 -15.26
CA MET A 1 5.15 35.54 -14.85
C MET A 1 5.08 35.60 -13.33
N ALA A 2 6.20 35.32 -12.66
CA ALA A 2 6.31 35.18 -11.22
C ALA A 2 6.13 36.51 -10.48
N TYR A 3 5.70 36.47 -9.22
CA TYR A 3 6.29 37.30 -8.17
C TYR A 3 6.25 36.57 -6.82
N TRP A 4 7.41 36.06 -6.43
CA TRP A 4 7.79 35.80 -5.05
C TRP A 4 7.85 37.13 -4.31
N ARG A 5 7.23 37.23 -3.11
CA ARG A 5 7.35 38.41 -2.25
C ARG A 5 8.20 38.07 -1.03
N ILE A 6 9.43 38.58 -1.06
CA ILE A 6 10.35 38.67 0.08
C ILE A 6 9.75 39.65 1.09
N LEU A 7 9.61 39.24 2.36
CA LEU A 7 9.39 40.16 3.48
C LEU A 7 10.70 40.29 4.28
N SER A 8 11.08 41.54 4.55
CA SER A 8 12.31 41.98 5.21
C SER A 8 12.29 41.78 6.74
N PRO A 9 13.45 41.90 7.42
CA PRO A 9 13.67 41.29 8.73
C PRO A 9 13.64 42.32 9.87
N GLU A 10 12.74 42.17 10.84
CA GLU A 10 12.91 42.73 12.19
C GLU A 10 12.33 41.78 13.25
N ALA A 11 13.08 41.63 14.33
CA ALA A 11 12.99 40.54 15.30
C ALA A 11 11.70 40.54 16.12
N VAL A 12 10.88 39.52 15.89
CA VAL A 12 10.12 38.87 16.95
C VAL A 12 10.64 37.45 17.00
N THR A 13 11.25 37.07 18.12
CA THR A 13 11.57 35.67 18.45
C THR A 13 10.27 34.91 18.66
N VAL A 14 9.55 34.67 17.57
CA VAL A 14 8.55 33.63 17.46
C VAL A 14 9.36 32.35 17.27
N TRP A 15 9.07 31.34 18.08
CA TRP A 15 9.56 29.97 17.88
C TRP A 15 9.48 29.64 16.39
N PRO A 16 10.53 29.03 15.79
CA PRO A 16 10.55 28.80 14.36
C PRO A 16 9.25 28.10 13.98
N ASN A 17 8.52 28.71 13.05
CA ASN A 17 7.29 28.18 12.48
C ASN A 17 7.46 26.68 12.30
N ILE A 18 6.81 25.86 13.13
CA ILE A 18 6.65 24.45 12.82
C ILE A 18 5.60 24.45 11.72
N ILE A 19 6.09 24.70 10.51
CA ILE A 19 5.33 24.50 9.27
C ILE A 19 4.97 23.02 9.27
N CYS A 20 3.69 22.71 9.10
CA CYS A 20 3.26 21.32 8.92
C CYS A 20 4.13 20.72 7.80
N PRO A 21 4.85 19.62 8.05
CA PRO A 21 5.66 19.02 7.00
C PRO A 21 4.77 18.70 5.81
N THR A 22 5.22 19.12 4.63
CA THR A 22 4.57 18.77 3.38
C THR A 22 4.54 17.26 3.19
N SER A 23 3.63 16.77 2.34
CA SER A 23 3.60 15.35 1.97
C SER A 23 4.98 14.84 1.50
N SER A 24 5.71 15.66 0.72
CA SER A 24 7.07 15.31 0.29
C SER A 24 8.03 15.17 1.46
N GLU A 25 8.04 16.10 2.41
CA GLU A 25 8.92 16.04 3.60
C GLU A 25 8.61 14.83 4.47
N MET A 26 7.33 14.42 4.56
CA MET A 26 6.95 13.21 5.27
C MET A 26 7.46 11.94 4.58
N TYR A 27 7.42 11.87 3.25
CA TYR A 27 8.04 10.78 2.52
C TYR A 27 9.56 10.79 2.66
N ASP A 28 10.20 11.95 2.62
CA ASP A 28 11.65 12.09 2.83
C ASP A 28 12.07 11.56 4.20
N LEU A 29 11.33 11.89 5.26
CA LEU A 29 11.56 11.36 6.59
C LEU A 29 11.37 9.84 6.63
N ALA A 30 10.32 9.30 6.01
CA ALA A 30 10.08 7.86 5.96
C ALA A 30 11.22 7.13 5.23
N ILE A 31 11.66 7.64 4.08
CA ILE A 31 12.78 7.12 3.30
C ILE A 31 14.07 7.16 4.12
N GLU A 32 14.34 8.26 4.83
CA GLU A 32 15.49 8.37 5.73
C GLU A 32 15.47 7.26 6.79
N LYS A 33 14.32 7.04 7.46
CA LYS A 33 14.23 6.01 8.51
C LYS A 33 14.35 4.59 7.97
N PHE A 34 13.76 4.27 6.83
CA PHE A 34 13.95 2.95 6.23
C PHE A 34 15.35 2.74 5.68
N THR A 35 15.99 3.79 5.14
CA THR A 35 17.39 3.73 4.73
C THR A 35 18.31 3.48 5.92
N GLU A 36 18.06 4.14 7.05
CA GLU A 36 18.81 3.87 8.28
C GLU A 36 18.58 2.44 8.79
N ALA A 37 17.37 1.89 8.62
CA ALA A 37 17.07 0.52 8.99
C ALA A 37 17.90 -0.53 8.22
N LEU A 38 18.41 -0.21 7.02
CA LEU A 38 19.33 -1.08 6.29
C LEU A 38 20.64 -1.34 7.06
N ASN A 39 21.05 -0.43 7.95
CA ASN A 39 22.22 -0.62 8.81
C ASN A 39 21.98 -1.61 9.97
N HIS A 40 20.76 -2.11 10.12
CA HIS A 40 20.33 -2.95 11.24
C HIS A 40 19.71 -4.29 10.80
N THR A 41 19.79 -4.62 9.51
CA THR A 41 19.24 -5.86 8.94
C THR A 41 20.02 -7.11 9.35
N ASP A 42 21.23 -6.94 9.90
CA ASP A 42 22.11 -8.00 10.41
C ASP A 42 21.85 -8.37 11.88
N TYR A 43 20.80 -7.82 12.49
CA TYR A 43 20.45 -8.09 13.87
C TYR A 43 20.17 -9.58 14.10
N GLU A 44 20.98 -10.22 14.95
CA GLU A 44 20.90 -11.66 15.24
C GLU A 44 19.53 -12.11 15.81
N GLY A 45 18.73 -11.18 16.33
CA GLY A 45 17.40 -11.47 16.85
C GLY A 45 16.34 -11.76 15.79
N PHE A 46 16.59 -11.50 14.50
CA PHE A 46 15.65 -11.85 13.42
C PHE A 46 15.41 -13.36 13.31
N ALA A 47 16.40 -14.19 13.66
CA ALA A 47 16.23 -15.64 13.66
C ALA A 47 15.09 -16.16 14.59
N ASN A 48 14.61 -15.31 15.52
CA ASN A 48 13.48 -15.62 16.40
C ASN A 48 12.14 -15.08 15.89
N TRP A 49 12.12 -14.39 14.75
CA TRP A 49 10.91 -13.82 14.16
C TRP A 49 10.36 -14.79 13.11
N PRO A 50 9.04 -15.07 13.12
CA PRO A 50 8.44 -16.03 12.20
C PRO A 50 8.52 -15.57 10.73
N ASP A 51 8.56 -14.25 10.49
CA ASP A 51 8.35 -13.65 9.18
C ASP A 51 9.64 -13.05 8.58
N ILE A 52 10.78 -13.18 9.27
CA ILE A 52 12.09 -12.72 8.78
C ILE A 52 13.09 -13.84 9.05
N THR A 53 13.30 -14.68 8.05
CA THR A 53 14.03 -15.94 8.21
C THR A 53 15.54 -15.79 8.02
N SER A 54 15.99 -14.67 7.45
CA SER A 54 17.41 -14.37 7.26
C SER A 54 17.70 -12.86 7.18
N LYS A 55 18.98 -12.51 7.33
CA LYS A 55 19.48 -11.15 7.11
C LYS A 55 19.14 -10.64 5.70
N GLU A 56 19.36 -11.47 4.69
CA GLU A 56 19.11 -11.11 3.30
C GLU A 56 17.62 -10.84 3.05
N MET A 57 16.73 -11.57 3.73
CA MET A 57 15.31 -11.30 3.69
C MET A 57 14.97 -9.96 4.37
N ALA A 58 15.57 -9.65 5.52
CA ALA A 58 15.39 -8.36 6.19
C ALA A 58 15.84 -7.18 5.30
N GLU A 59 16.95 -7.34 4.58
CA GLU A 59 17.44 -6.36 3.59
C GLU A 59 16.42 -6.19 2.46
N ARG A 60 15.97 -7.29 1.84
CA ARG A 60 14.98 -7.26 0.76
C ARG A 60 13.67 -6.62 1.18
N LEU A 61 13.14 -6.97 2.36
CA LEU A 61 11.95 -6.34 2.93
C LEU A 61 12.13 -4.83 3.07
N THR A 62 13.26 -4.40 3.64
CA THR A 62 13.55 -2.98 3.85
C THR A 62 13.63 -2.24 2.52
N HIS A 63 14.29 -2.83 1.51
CA HIS A 63 14.30 -2.30 0.15
C HIS A 63 12.89 -2.19 -0.46
N SER A 64 12.02 -3.19 -0.28
CA SER A 64 10.63 -3.13 -0.72
C SER A 64 9.84 -1.99 -0.05
N MET A 65 10.05 -1.74 1.24
CA MET A 65 9.41 -0.62 1.95
C MET A 65 9.90 0.74 1.44
N ILE A 66 11.22 0.89 1.21
CA ILE A 66 11.79 2.11 0.61
C ILE A 66 11.23 2.33 -0.81
N ALA A 67 11.13 1.27 -1.61
CA ALA A 67 10.57 1.32 -2.95
C ALA A 67 9.13 1.83 -2.96
N ARG A 68 8.28 1.33 -2.04
CA ARG A 68 6.89 1.80 -1.88
C ARG A 68 6.84 3.28 -1.52
N CYS A 69 7.71 3.76 -0.63
CA CYS A 69 7.79 5.19 -0.30
C CYS A 69 8.16 6.04 -1.52
N TYR A 70 9.17 5.65 -2.29
CA TYR A 70 9.54 6.37 -3.51
C TYR A 70 8.45 6.31 -4.58
N LEU A 71 7.77 5.17 -4.72
CA LEU A 71 6.65 5.00 -5.64
C LEU A 71 5.53 5.99 -5.32
N TYR A 72 5.12 6.07 -4.05
CA TYR A 72 4.07 7.00 -3.62
C TYR A 72 4.51 8.46 -3.61
N LYS A 73 5.82 8.73 -3.50
CA LYS A 73 6.41 10.06 -3.71
C LYS A 73 6.44 10.48 -5.19
N GLY A 74 6.32 9.52 -6.13
CA GLY A 74 6.41 9.76 -7.57
C GLY A 74 7.84 9.74 -8.13
N ASP A 75 8.82 9.23 -7.36
CA ASP A 75 10.21 9.08 -7.82
C ASP A 75 10.44 7.67 -8.37
N ALA A 76 10.07 7.48 -9.64
CA ALA A 76 10.14 6.19 -10.31
C ALA A 76 11.57 5.62 -10.41
N ALA A 77 12.59 6.48 -10.48
CA ALA A 77 13.97 6.04 -10.65
C ALA A 77 14.49 5.35 -9.37
N ASN A 78 14.34 6.02 -8.22
CA ASN A 78 14.75 5.45 -6.94
C ASN A 78 13.83 4.29 -6.52
N ALA A 79 12.52 4.38 -6.81
CA ALA A 79 11.60 3.28 -6.59
C ALA A 79 12.06 2.00 -7.31
N LEU A 80 12.48 2.12 -8.59
CA LEU A 80 12.95 0.97 -9.37
C LEU A 80 14.22 0.37 -8.78
N THR A 81 15.20 1.20 -8.42
CA THR A 81 16.44 0.73 -7.80
C THR A 81 16.16 -0.09 -6.54
N HIS A 82 15.30 0.42 -5.65
CA HIS A 82 14.99 -0.30 -4.42
C HIS A 82 14.09 -1.52 -4.65
N ALA A 83 13.10 -1.45 -5.55
CA ALA A 83 12.23 -2.59 -5.84
C ALA A 83 13.00 -3.77 -6.44
N GLN A 84 14.05 -3.52 -7.24
CA GLN A 84 14.93 -4.56 -7.80
C GLN A 84 15.75 -5.29 -6.73
N SER A 85 16.03 -4.63 -5.62
CA SER A 85 16.67 -5.21 -4.43
C SER A 85 15.66 -5.65 -3.38
N GLY A 86 14.36 -5.57 -3.69
CA GLY A 86 13.26 -5.89 -2.80
C GLY A 86 12.99 -7.38 -2.64
N LEU A 87 11.86 -7.70 -1.99
CA LEU A 87 11.35 -9.06 -1.84
C LEU A 87 11.19 -9.75 -3.20
N VAL A 88 11.49 -11.04 -3.22
CA VAL A 88 11.41 -11.91 -4.39
C VAL A 88 10.48 -13.10 -4.12
N GLU A 89 10.04 -13.76 -5.18
CA GLU A 89 9.24 -14.99 -5.07
C GLU A 89 9.88 -16.02 -4.14
N GLY A 90 9.07 -16.52 -3.22
CA GLY A 90 9.48 -17.45 -2.17
C GLY A 90 9.83 -16.78 -0.84
N ASP A 91 9.99 -15.45 -0.80
CA ASP A 91 10.10 -14.73 0.47
C ASP A 91 8.75 -14.72 1.21
N ASP A 92 8.79 -14.91 2.53
CA ASP A 92 7.60 -14.79 3.37
C ASP A 92 7.09 -13.33 3.41
N PRO A 93 5.78 -13.11 3.55
CA PRO A 93 5.24 -11.76 3.69
C PRO A 93 5.63 -11.15 5.03
N PHE A 94 5.84 -9.83 5.07
CA PHE A 94 5.94 -9.10 6.33
C PHE A 94 4.55 -8.84 6.88
N MET A 95 4.28 -9.27 8.12
CA MET A 95 2.94 -9.28 8.69
C MET A 95 2.81 -8.47 9.98
N SER A 96 1.61 -7.96 10.21
CA SER A 96 1.15 -7.55 11.53
C SER A 96 0.50 -8.75 12.22
N LEU A 97 1.03 -9.12 13.39
CA LEU A 97 0.57 -10.26 14.17
C LEU A 97 -0.49 -9.85 15.19
N TYR A 98 -1.52 -10.67 15.33
CA TYR A 98 -2.65 -10.45 16.23
C TYR A 98 -2.83 -11.62 17.19
N SER A 99 -3.67 -11.43 18.21
CA SER A 99 -4.08 -12.47 19.15
C SER A 99 -5.53 -12.26 19.57
N ALA A 100 -6.13 -13.24 20.24
CA ALA A 100 -7.48 -13.08 20.79
C ALA A 100 -7.61 -11.91 21.80
N ILE A 101 -6.50 -11.42 22.38
CA ILE A 101 -6.49 -10.29 23.32
C ILE A 101 -6.25 -8.95 22.57
N THR A 102 -5.28 -8.95 21.65
CA THR A 102 -5.01 -7.81 20.74
C THR A 102 -5.50 -8.20 19.37
N ASN A 103 -6.80 -8.03 19.15
CA ASN A 103 -7.49 -8.61 18.02
C ASN A 103 -7.18 -7.91 16.69
N ASN A 104 -7.29 -8.68 15.61
CA ASN A 104 -7.41 -8.19 14.26
C ASN A 104 -8.72 -7.40 14.16
N VAL A 105 -8.61 -6.07 14.28
CA VAL A 105 -9.76 -5.15 14.23
C VAL A 105 -10.42 -5.18 12.86
N TRP A 106 -9.68 -5.43 11.78
CA TRP A 106 -10.26 -5.55 10.45
C TRP A 106 -11.23 -6.74 10.38
N TYR A 107 -10.83 -7.93 10.83
CA TYR A 107 -11.73 -9.09 10.92
C TYR A 107 -12.98 -8.79 11.76
N TYR A 108 -12.79 -8.21 12.95
CA TYR A 108 -13.91 -7.88 13.83
C TYR A 108 -14.93 -6.94 13.17
N GLN A 109 -14.44 -5.93 12.45
CA GLN A 109 -15.28 -4.91 11.83
C GLN A 109 -15.91 -5.38 10.50
N ALA A 110 -15.14 -6.09 9.66
CA ALA A 110 -15.59 -6.60 8.37
C ALA A 110 -16.48 -7.85 8.49
N ASN A 111 -16.15 -8.80 9.37
CA ASN A 111 -16.79 -10.12 9.41
C ASN A 111 -17.71 -10.31 10.62
N GLU A 112 -17.36 -9.85 11.83
CA GLU A 112 -18.30 -10.02 12.97
C GLU A 112 -19.38 -8.94 12.99
N ARG A 113 -19.00 -7.68 12.75
CA ARG A 113 -19.96 -6.55 12.74
C ARG A 113 -20.56 -6.26 11.38
N HIS A 114 -20.03 -6.84 10.31
CA HIS A 114 -20.49 -6.60 8.94
C HIS A 114 -20.55 -5.11 8.56
N GLN A 115 -19.60 -4.29 9.05
CA GLN A 115 -19.55 -2.85 8.76
C GLN A 115 -18.96 -2.54 7.39
N TYR A 116 -18.20 -3.49 6.84
CA TYR A 116 -17.58 -3.41 5.53
C TYR A 116 -18.08 -4.58 4.68
N LEU A 117 -18.45 -4.28 3.44
CA LEU A 117 -18.80 -5.27 2.42
C LEU A 117 -17.80 -5.15 1.28
N VAL A 118 -17.55 -6.28 0.63
CA VAL A 118 -16.74 -6.30 -0.59
C VAL A 118 -17.58 -5.81 -1.75
N ASP A 119 -16.97 -4.99 -2.60
CA ASP A 119 -17.59 -4.49 -3.83
C ASP A 119 -17.83 -5.63 -4.83
N ASP A 120 -18.97 -5.58 -5.54
CA ASP A 120 -19.39 -6.62 -6.50
C ASP A 120 -18.36 -6.83 -7.62
N ARG A 121 -17.52 -5.84 -7.93
CA ARG A 121 -16.46 -5.96 -8.95
C ARG A 121 -15.51 -7.14 -8.70
N PHE A 122 -15.29 -7.52 -7.44
CA PHE A 122 -14.45 -8.66 -7.11
C PHE A 122 -15.10 -10.00 -7.46
N ALA A 123 -16.42 -10.10 -7.28
CA ALA A 123 -17.20 -11.24 -7.75
C ALA A 123 -17.30 -11.25 -9.29
N ASP A 124 -17.35 -10.08 -9.92
CA ASP A 124 -17.31 -9.97 -11.38
C ASP A 124 -15.96 -10.46 -11.96
N TYR A 125 -14.84 -10.18 -11.29
CA TYR A 125 -13.53 -10.73 -11.70
C TYR A 125 -13.52 -12.26 -11.68
N ILE A 126 -14.05 -12.89 -10.62
CA ILE A 126 -14.19 -14.36 -10.50
C ILE A 126 -15.15 -14.89 -11.55
N THR A 127 -16.24 -14.18 -11.84
CA THR A 127 -17.20 -14.60 -12.88
C THR A 127 -16.57 -14.56 -14.27
N ALA A 128 -15.72 -13.57 -14.55
CA ALA A 128 -15.01 -13.43 -15.81
C ALA A 128 -13.88 -14.47 -15.98
N ASP A 129 -13.16 -14.77 -14.91
CA ASP A 129 -12.08 -15.77 -14.86
C ASP A 129 -12.18 -16.55 -13.53
N PRO A 130 -12.80 -17.76 -13.53
CA PRO A 130 -13.02 -18.53 -12.30
C PRO A 130 -11.76 -18.88 -11.52
N ASP A 131 -10.59 -18.91 -12.17
CA ASP A 131 -9.33 -19.19 -11.47
C ASP A 131 -8.90 -18.01 -10.57
N GLU A 132 -9.46 -16.81 -10.76
CA GLU A 132 -9.26 -15.64 -9.88
C GLU A 132 -9.69 -15.91 -8.43
N ALA A 133 -10.54 -16.91 -8.19
CA ALA A 133 -10.88 -17.39 -6.84
C ALA A 133 -9.65 -17.89 -6.04
N ASN A 134 -8.53 -18.20 -6.70
CA ASN A 134 -7.28 -18.60 -6.05
C ASN A 134 -6.54 -17.42 -5.37
N ARG A 135 -6.90 -16.17 -5.67
CA ARG A 135 -6.34 -14.97 -5.01
C ARG A 135 -7.40 -14.05 -4.42
N ILE A 136 -8.58 -13.97 -5.03
CA ILE A 136 -9.69 -13.14 -4.55
C ILE A 136 -10.54 -13.99 -3.59
N LEU A 137 -10.24 -13.89 -2.30
CA LEU A 137 -10.89 -14.69 -1.28
C LEU A 137 -12.13 -13.96 -0.74
N ILE A 138 -13.32 -14.38 -1.20
CA ILE A 138 -14.62 -13.83 -0.78
C ILE A 138 -15.68 -14.93 -0.58
N TYR A 139 -16.69 -14.66 0.24
CA TYR A 139 -17.87 -15.53 0.38
C TYR A 139 -19.17 -14.72 0.44
N PRO A 140 -20.30 -15.30 -0.01
CA PRO A 140 -21.59 -14.60 -0.02
C PRO A 140 -22.19 -14.54 1.38
N VAL A 141 -22.88 -13.45 1.70
CA VAL A 141 -23.60 -13.25 2.96
C VAL A 141 -25.03 -12.77 2.71
N GLY A 142 -25.96 -13.41 3.40
CA GLY A 142 -27.40 -13.19 3.26
C GLY A 142 -28.07 -14.29 2.43
N ALA A 143 -29.30 -14.67 2.82
CA ALA A 143 -30.08 -15.67 2.09
C ALA A 143 -30.72 -15.11 0.80
N ASP A 144 -30.99 -13.79 0.77
CA ASP A 144 -31.84 -13.15 -0.24
C ASP A 144 -31.18 -11.93 -0.94
N THR A 145 -30.04 -11.45 -0.45
CA THR A 145 -29.23 -10.38 -1.05
C THR A 145 -27.79 -10.85 -1.12
N SER A 146 -27.23 -10.96 -2.33
CA SER A 146 -25.86 -11.42 -2.55
C SER A 146 -24.86 -10.32 -2.21
N TRP A 147 -24.61 -10.09 -0.93
CA TRP A 147 -23.47 -9.30 -0.50
C TRP A 147 -22.23 -10.18 -0.38
N TRP A 148 -21.06 -9.59 -0.59
CA TRP A 148 -19.80 -10.30 -0.47
C TRP A 148 -19.04 -9.86 0.78
N GLN A 149 -18.40 -10.81 1.44
CA GLN A 149 -17.48 -10.57 2.55
C GLN A 149 -16.08 -11.07 2.22
N GLN A 150 -15.09 -10.46 2.85
CA GLN A 150 -13.69 -10.85 2.71
C GLN A 150 -13.44 -12.19 3.42
N ALA A 151 -12.61 -13.03 2.82
CA ALA A 151 -12.23 -14.34 3.32
C ALA A 151 -10.70 -14.50 3.50
N PHE A 152 -9.94 -13.40 3.49
CA PHE A 152 -8.50 -13.38 3.72
C PHE A 152 -8.17 -13.59 5.20
N TYR A 153 -8.92 -12.95 6.08
CA TYR A 153 -8.76 -13.02 7.53
C TYR A 153 -10.00 -13.66 8.14
N LEU A 154 -9.88 -14.87 8.70
CA LEU A 154 -11.02 -15.67 9.14
C LEU A 154 -11.14 -15.80 10.67
N SER A 155 -10.27 -15.11 11.42
CA SER A 155 -10.24 -15.15 12.88
C SER A 155 -9.69 -13.86 13.49
N LEU A 156 -9.94 -13.67 14.80
CA LEU A 156 -9.44 -12.52 15.56
C LEU A 156 -7.90 -12.47 15.68
N ASP A 157 -7.22 -13.58 15.45
CA ASP A 157 -5.76 -13.70 15.49
C ASP A 157 -5.13 -13.82 14.09
N ALA A 158 -5.93 -13.73 13.02
CA ALA A 158 -5.42 -13.80 11.66
C ALA A 158 -4.41 -12.66 11.41
N PRO A 159 -3.19 -12.95 10.95
CA PRO A 159 -2.19 -11.93 10.63
C PRO A 159 -2.60 -11.12 9.40
N ILE A 160 -2.16 -9.86 9.32
CA ILE A 160 -2.39 -8.99 8.16
C ILE A 160 -1.07 -8.73 7.44
N ASN A 161 -1.01 -9.04 6.15
CA ASN A 161 0.15 -8.74 5.32
C ASN A 161 0.35 -7.22 5.18
N CYS A 162 1.51 -6.74 5.58
CA CYS A 162 1.94 -5.34 5.45
C CYS A 162 2.78 -5.11 4.19
N MET A 163 3.51 -6.11 3.70
CA MET A 163 4.27 -6.10 2.45
C MET A 163 4.50 -7.53 1.97
N THR A 164 4.35 -7.79 0.68
CA THR A 164 4.55 -9.12 0.07
C THR A 164 5.49 -9.01 -1.13
N TRP A 165 6.07 -10.14 -1.55
CA TRP A 165 6.85 -10.16 -2.79
C TRP A 165 5.97 -9.88 -4.01
N GLN A 166 4.69 -10.29 -3.98
CA GLN A 166 3.74 -10.00 -5.06
C GLN A 166 3.53 -8.49 -5.23
N GLU A 167 3.39 -7.75 -4.13
CA GLU A 167 3.31 -6.29 -4.22
C GLU A 167 4.60 -5.71 -4.80
N ASN A 168 5.77 -6.21 -4.40
CA ASN A 168 7.06 -5.77 -4.94
C ASN A 168 7.17 -6.03 -6.45
N GLU A 169 6.75 -7.20 -6.93
CA GLU A 169 6.69 -7.52 -8.36
C GLU A 169 5.70 -6.62 -9.11
N LEU A 170 4.55 -6.27 -8.52
CA LEU A 170 3.60 -5.33 -9.11
C LEU A 170 4.11 -3.89 -9.12
N MET A 171 4.93 -3.48 -8.16
CA MET A 171 5.67 -2.21 -8.23
C MET A 171 6.70 -2.24 -9.36
N LEU A 172 7.45 -3.33 -9.51
CA LEU A 172 8.39 -3.51 -10.64
C LEU A 172 7.67 -3.46 -11.99
N ALA A 173 6.51 -4.10 -12.10
CA ALA A 173 5.69 -4.05 -13.29
C ALA A 173 5.28 -2.62 -13.66
N GLU A 174 4.80 -1.87 -12.68
CA GLU A 174 4.40 -0.47 -12.87
C GLU A 174 5.56 0.41 -13.34
N LEU A 175 6.69 0.34 -12.65
CA LEU A 175 7.88 1.15 -12.93
C LEU A 175 8.49 0.84 -14.31
N LYS A 176 8.23 -0.36 -14.84
CA LYS A 176 8.69 -0.82 -16.14
C LYS A 176 7.67 -0.65 -17.26
N LEU A 177 6.40 -0.37 -16.97
CA LEU A 177 5.32 -0.39 -17.95
C LEU A 177 5.62 0.44 -19.22
N THR A 178 6.19 1.63 -19.05
CA THR A 178 6.49 2.55 -20.15
C THR A 178 7.88 2.35 -20.76
N SER A 179 8.84 1.86 -19.99
CA SER A 179 10.24 1.74 -20.41
C SER A 179 10.59 0.37 -20.99
N ASP A 180 9.97 -0.68 -20.47
CA ASP A 180 10.15 -2.08 -20.87
C ASP A 180 8.88 -2.88 -20.55
N ASN A 181 7.87 -2.74 -21.42
CA ASN A 181 6.57 -3.41 -21.23
C ASN A 181 6.69 -4.95 -21.24
N ALA A 182 7.70 -5.51 -21.91
CA ALA A 182 7.92 -6.95 -21.91
C ALA A 182 8.36 -7.44 -20.52
N ALA A 183 9.28 -6.72 -19.87
CA ALA A 183 9.65 -6.99 -18.48
C ALA A 183 8.48 -6.73 -17.52
N ALA A 184 7.71 -5.66 -17.73
CA ALA A 184 6.53 -5.37 -16.92
C ALA A 184 5.50 -6.51 -16.95
N LEU A 185 5.19 -7.01 -18.14
CA LEU A 185 4.30 -8.17 -18.34
C LEU A 185 4.85 -9.43 -17.65
N ALA A 186 6.16 -9.64 -17.67
CA ALA A 186 6.78 -10.79 -16.99
C ALA A 186 6.59 -10.73 -15.47
N HIS A 187 6.73 -9.55 -14.86
CA HIS A 187 6.50 -9.36 -13.41
C HIS A 187 5.04 -9.63 -13.02
N VAL A 188 4.06 -9.11 -13.78
CA VAL A 188 2.64 -9.42 -13.55
C VAL A 188 2.35 -10.92 -13.70
N ASN A 189 2.89 -11.55 -14.75
CA ASN A 189 2.67 -12.97 -14.99
C ASN A 189 3.30 -13.87 -13.93
N LYS A 190 4.36 -13.40 -13.25
CA LYS A 190 4.94 -14.09 -12.10
C LYS A 190 3.98 -14.14 -10.91
N VAL A 191 3.31 -13.01 -10.62
CA VAL A 191 2.25 -12.96 -9.60
C VAL A 191 1.05 -13.81 -10.01
N ARG A 192 0.63 -13.77 -11.26
CA ARG A 192 -0.45 -14.64 -11.75
C ARG A 192 -0.10 -16.13 -11.59
N ALA A 193 1.13 -16.51 -11.92
CA ALA A 193 1.60 -17.89 -11.81
C ALA A 193 1.60 -18.41 -10.37
N SER A 194 1.89 -17.58 -9.36
CA SER A 194 1.85 -18.02 -7.95
C SER A 194 0.44 -18.36 -7.45
N HIS A 195 -0.60 -17.90 -8.15
CA HIS A 195 -2.00 -18.25 -7.91
C HIS A 195 -2.55 -19.27 -8.92
N GLY A 196 -1.69 -19.85 -9.77
CA GLY A 196 -2.11 -20.81 -10.79
C GLY A 196 -2.93 -20.21 -11.93
N LEU A 197 -2.87 -18.89 -12.12
CA LEU A 197 -3.60 -18.18 -13.17
C LEU A 197 -2.88 -18.27 -14.51
N ALA A 198 -3.64 -18.28 -15.60
CA ALA A 198 -3.07 -18.21 -16.95
C ALA A 198 -2.33 -16.87 -17.17
N PRO A 199 -1.18 -16.87 -17.87
CA PRO A 199 -0.44 -15.64 -18.14
C PRO A 199 -1.21 -14.72 -19.09
N LEU A 200 -1.11 -13.42 -18.86
CA LEU A 200 -1.59 -12.38 -19.77
C LEU A 200 -0.72 -12.36 -21.04
N ALA A 201 -1.35 -12.08 -22.18
CA ALA A 201 -0.66 -11.90 -23.45
C ALA A 201 -0.13 -10.47 -23.66
N THR A 202 -0.81 -9.49 -23.07
CA THR A 202 -0.49 -8.06 -23.18
C THR A 202 -0.75 -7.37 -21.85
N LEU A 203 0.00 -6.30 -21.59
CA LEU A 203 -0.17 -5.44 -20.41
C LEU A 203 -0.33 -3.99 -20.86
N ASP A 204 -1.37 -3.34 -20.35
CA ASP A 204 -1.56 -1.89 -20.36
C ASP A 204 -1.81 -1.39 -18.93
N GLU A 205 -1.92 -0.07 -18.75
CA GLU A 205 -2.08 0.56 -17.44
C GLU A 205 -3.37 0.11 -16.74
N ALA A 206 -4.49 0.01 -17.47
CA ALA A 206 -5.76 -0.43 -16.92
C ALA A 206 -5.69 -1.88 -16.42
N THR A 207 -5.04 -2.75 -17.17
CA THR A 207 -4.81 -4.15 -16.79
C THR A 207 -3.90 -4.24 -15.57
N LEU A 208 -2.82 -3.46 -15.52
CA LEU A 208 -1.94 -3.39 -14.34
C LEU A 208 -2.71 -2.95 -13.08
N ILE A 209 -3.53 -1.89 -13.19
CA ILE A 209 -4.36 -1.40 -12.08
C ILE A 209 -5.33 -2.49 -11.62
N ALA A 210 -5.96 -3.21 -12.54
CA ALA A 210 -6.85 -4.32 -12.20
C ALA A 210 -6.10 -5.47 -11.49
N GLU A 211 -4.91 -5.84 -11.96
CA GLU A 211 -4.10 -6.89 -11.30
C GLU A 211 -3.65 -6.46 -9.90
N ARG A 212 -3.31 -5.18 -9.70
CA ARG A 212 -3.03 -4.61 -8.37
C ARG A 212 -4.26 -4.62 -7.46
N ASP A 213 -5.42 -4.26 -7.99
CA ASP A 213 -6.68 -4.21 -7.24
C ASP A 213 -7.08 -5.59 -6.71
N LYS A 214 -6.92 -6.64 -7.54
CA LYS A 214 -7.20 -8.03 -7.18
C LYS A 214 -6.20 -8.58 -6.16
N GLU A 215 -4.90 -8.34 -6.38
CA GLU A 215 -3.83 -8.87 -5.53
C GLU A 215 -3.79 -8.19 -4.15
N LEU A 216 -3.97 -6.87 -4.11
CA LEU A 216 -3.81 -6.05 -2.90
C LEU A 216 -5.15 -5.76 -2.22
N MET A 217 -6.16 -6.59 -2.47
CA MET A 217 -7.45 -6.49 -1.81
C MET A 217 -7.25 -6.60 -0.29
N THR A 218 -7.91 -5.73 0.48
CA THR A 218 -7.86 -5.65 1.95
C THR A 218 -6.51 -5.24 2.59
N THR A 219 -5.47 -4.92 1.82
CA THR A 219 -4.15 -4.51 2.37
C THR A 219 -4.04 -3.00 2.64
N GLY A 220 -5.04 -2.21 2.22
CA GLY A 220 -5.02 -0.75 2.33
C GLY A 220 -4.31 -0.02 1.18
N ALA A 221 -3.77 -0.73 0.18
CA ALA A 221 -3.07 -0.13 -0.96
C ALA A 221 -4.00 0.63 -1.93
N ARG A 222 -5.31 0.36 -1.91
CA ARG A 222 -6.27 0.91 -2.85
C ARG A 222 -6.36 2.44 -2.81
N LEU A 223 -6.45 3.04 -1.63
CA LEU A 223 -6.59 4.51 -1.50
C LEU A 223 -5.37 5.27 -2.05
N PRO A 224 -4.12 4.89 -1.72
CA PRO A 224 -2.94 5.42 -2.39
C PRO A 224 -2.99 5.25 -3.92
N ASP A 225 -3.34 4.06 -4.40
CA ASP A 225 -3.41 3.75 -5.84
C ASP A 225 -4.44 4.63 -6.57
N GLU A 226 -5.62 4.81 -6.00
CA GLU A 226 -6.65 5.67 -6.61
C GLU A 226 -6.25 7.13 -6.71
N ARG A 227 -5.49 7.63 -5.72
CA ARG A 227 -5.00 9.01 -5.74
C ARG A 227 -3.91 9.20 -6.79
N ARG A 228 -2.95 8.27 -6.88
CA ARG A 228 -1.80 8.41 -7.79
C ARG A 228 -2.13 8.10 -9.25
N PHE A 229 -3.09 7.21 -9.50
CA PHE A 229 -3.61 6.94 -10.84
C PHE A 229 -4.79 7.85 -11.25
N ASP A 230 -5.24 8.72 -10.34
CA ASP A 230 -6.40 9.61 -10.54
C ASP A 230 -7.70 8.88 -10.95
N ILE A 231 -7.98 7.74 -10.29
CA ILE A 231 -9.14 6.86 -10.53
C ILE A 231 -10.08 6.81 -9.33
N TRP A 232 -10.31 7.97 -8.71
CA TRP A 232 -11.09 8.08 -7.48
C TRP A 232 -12.48 7.45 -7.61
N HIS A 233 -12.83 6.55 -6.71
CA HIS A 233 -14.05 5.73 -6.80
C HIS A 233 -15.34 6.47 -6.43
N LEU A 234 -15.24 7.63 -5.77
CA LEU A 234 -16.39 8.47 -5.44
C LEU A 234 -16.52 9.61 -6.46
N GLY A 235 -17.69 10.26 -6.45
CA GLY A 235 -17.97 11.40 -7.34
C GLY A 235 -17.00 12.57 -7.19
N PRO A 236 -17.03 13.53 -8.14
CA PRO A 236 -16.27 14.77 -8.02
C PRO A 236 -16.58 15.48 -6.69
N ASP A 237 -15.61 16.27 -6.20
CA ASP A 237 -15.71 17.06 -4.96
C ASP A 237 -15.89 16.25 -3.67
N THR A 238 -15.56 14.95 -3.68
CA THR A 238 -15.52 14.13 -2.46
C THR A 238 -14.14 14.16 -1.80
N TRP A 239 -14.12 14.03 -0.47
CA TRP A 239 -12.87 14.09 0.31
C TRP A 239 -11.94 12.94 -0.06
N LYS A 240 -10.77 13.29 -0.62
CA LYS A 240 -9.72 12.33 -0.93
C LYS A 240 -8.84 12.00 0.27
N TYR A 241 -8.84 12.80 1.33
CA TYR A 241 -7.94 12.69 2.50
C TYR A 241 -8.73 12.72 3.81
N LEU A 242 -8.17 12.12 4.86
CA LEU A 242 -8.72 12.23 6.20
C LEU A 242 -8.50 13.66 6.72
N PRO A 243 -9.51 14.30 7.33
CA PRO A 243 -9.34 15.63 7.90
C PRO A 243 -8.40 15.57 9.11
N ILE A 244 -7.66 16.65 9.33
CA ILE A 244 -6.91 16.83 10.57
C ILE A 244 -7.90 16.87 11.73
N THR A 245 -7.59 16.17 12.82
CA THR A 245 -8.52 16.07 13.96
C THR A 245 -8.78 17.44 14.59
N GLN A 246 -10.02 17.67 15.04
CA GLN A 246 -10.40 18.93 15.69
C GLN A 246 -9.53 19.25 16.92
N SER A 247 -9.08 18.23 17.66
CA SER A 247 -8.20 18.41 18.80
C SER A 247 -6.85 18.99 18.38
N GLU A 248 -6.29 18.53 17.26
CA GLU A 248 -5.04 19.05 16.73
C GLU A 248 -5.23 20.49 16.26
N ILE A 249 -6.31 20.78 15.50
CA ILE A 249 -6.64 22.15 15.03
C ILE A 249 -6.75 23.13 16.21
N ASN A 250 -7.42 22.73 17.28
CA ASN A 250 -7.60 23.58 18.46
C ASN A 250 -6.32 23.72 19.30
N GLY A 251 -5.49 22.68 19.33
CA GLY A 251 -4.30 22.59 20.16
C GLY A 251 -3.05 23.21 19.54
N ASN A 252 -3.00 23.28 18.20
CA ASN A 252 -1.82 23.69 17.46
C ASN A 252 -2.11 24.93 16.60
N PRO A 253 -1.71 26.13 17.07
CA PRO A 253 -1.97 27.39 16.35
C PRO A 253 -1.15 27.54 15.05
N ASN A 254 -0.25 26.60 14.75
CA ASN A 254 0.59 26.63 13.55
C ASN A 254 0.05 25.75 12.40
N LEU A 255 -1.11 25.11 12.57
CA LEU A 255 -1.73 24.36 11.49
C LEU A 255 -2.29 25.31 10.43
N ASP A 256 -1.84 25.12 9.20
CA ASP A 256 -2.51 25.66 8.02
C ASP A 256 -3.43 24.58 7.47
N ILE A 257 -4.74 24.76 7.61
CA ILE A 257 -5.76 23.79 7.19
C ILE A 257 -6.18 23.96 5.73
N GLY A 258 -5.45 24.73 4.91
CA GLY A 258 -5.77 24.94 3.49
C GLY A 258 -7.18 25.50 3.25
N PRO A 259 -7.56 25.75 1.99
CA PRO A 259 -8.96 25.98 1.64
C PRO A 259 -9.74 24.66 1.65
N GLU A 260 -10.91 24.66 2.28
CA GLU A 260 -11.90 23.57 2.27
C GLU A 260 -12.37 23.20 0.86
#